data_AF-V2HPU7-F1
#
_entry.id   AF-V2HPU7-F1
#
_cell.length_a   1.000
_cell.length_b   1.000
_cell.length_c   1.000
_cell.angle_alpha   90.00
_cell.angle_beta   90.00
_cell.angle_gamma   90.00
#
_symmetry.space_group_name_H-M   'P 1'
#
loop_
_entity.id
_entity.type
_entity.pdbx_description
1 polymer ?
#
loop_
_entity_poly.entity_id
_entity_poly.type
_entity_poly.pdbx_seq_one_letter_code
_entity_poly.pdbx_strand_id
1 'polypeptide(L)' 'MPRNFVLKATHTGWELTVEGQAQSILRYDARDDALQLAMAAARRRGVGLLVQEADGEIRRLTEQESLAA' A
#
# COMPACT_ATOMS: atom_id res chain seq x y z
N MET A 1 6.76 17.55 3.16
CA MET A 1 6.45 16.39 4.02
C MET A 1 6.51 15.12 3.17
N PRO A 2 7.10 14.02 3.67
CA PRO A 2 7.07 12.75 2.96
C PRO A 2 5.62 12.24 2.93
N ARG A 3 5.17 11.79 1.74
CA ARG A 3 3.81 11.30 1.51
C ARG A 3 3.77 9.79 1.72
N ASN A 4 2.68 9.28 2.29
CA ASN A 4 2.51 7.84 2.48
C ASN A 4 2.33 7.13 1.12
N PHE A 5 2.63 5.84 1.09
CA PHE A 5 2.16 4.99 -0.01
C PHE A 5 0.72 4.57 0.25
N VAL A 6 -0.05 4.39 -0.82
CA VAL A 6 -1.40 3.86 -0.77
C VAL A 6 -1.45 2.62 -1.65
N LEU A 7 -1.73 1.47 -1.06
CA LEU A 7 -2.00 0.24 -1.76
C LEU A 7 -3.52 0.05 -1.83
N LYS A 8 -4.09 0.16 -3.03
CA LYS A 8 -5.53 0.17 -3.25
C LYS A 8 -6.00 -1.07 -3.99
N ALA A 9 -7.02 -1.73 -3.47
CA ALA A 9 -7.76 -2.75 -4.19
C ALA A 9 -8.59 -2.13 -5.31
N THR A 10 -8.57 -2.77 -6.46
CA THR A 10 -9.29 -2.38 -7.68
C THR A 10 -10.04 -3.58 -8.23
N HIS A 11 -10.88 -3.34 -9.24
CA HIS A 11 -11.64 -4.38 -9.92
C HIS A 11 -10.76 -5.43 -10.64
N THR A 12 -9.48 -5.11 -10.93
CA THR A 12 -8.55 -5.99 -11.66
C THR A 12 -7.34 -6.39 -10.84
N GLY A 13 -7.29 -6.10 -9.53
CA GLY A 13 -6.13 -6.38 -8.70
C GLY A 13 -5.80 -5.23 -7.76
N TRP A 14 -4.53 -4.91 -7.63
CA TRP A 14 -4.00 -3.98 -6.63
C TRP A 14 -3.10 -2.92 -7.27
N GLU A 15 -3.28 -1.67 -6.86
CA GLU A 15 -2.49 -0.54 -7.35
C GLU A 15 -1.74 0.14 -6.21
N LEU A 16 -0.44 0.38 -6.40
CA LEU A 16 0.36 1.17 -5.48
C LEU A 16 0.44 2.61 -6.00
N THR A 17 0.00 3.57 -5.21
CA THR A 17 0.10 5.01 -5.50
C THR A 17 0.81 5.73 -4.35
N VAL A 18 1.05 7.03 -4.51
CA VAL A 18 1.45 7.93 -3.43
C VAL A 18 0.25 8.74 -3.01
N GLU A 19 0.12 8.99 -1.70
CA GLU A 19 -0.94 9.80 -1.12
C GLU A 19 -1.11 11.14 -1.84
N GLY A 20 -2.33 11.45 -2.26
CA GLY A 20 -2.66 12.64 -3.04
C GLY A 20 -2.17 12.62 -4.49
N GLN A 21 -1.77 11.46 -5.03
CA GLN A 21 -1.52 11.26 -6.45
C GLN A 21 -2.51 10.26 -7.04
N ALA A 22 -3.04 10.60 -8.22
CA ALA A 22 -3.98 9.74 -8.95
C ALA A 22 -3.28 8.66 -9.79
N GLN A 23 -1.98 8.80 -10.03
CA GLN A 23 -1.23 7.89 -10.90
C GLN A 23 -0.69 6.69 -10.12
N SER A 24 -1.02 5.50 -10.60
CA SER A 24 -0.47 4.23 -10.13
C SER A 24 1.00 4.11 -10.52
N ILE A 25 1.84 3.78 -9.55
CA ILE A 25 3.27 3.52 -9.70
C ILE A 25 3.46 2.08 -10.17
N LEU A 26 2.71 1.14 -9.59
CA LEU A 26 2.78 -0.29 -9.89
C LEU A 26 1.38 -0.93 -9.80
N ARG A 27 1.21 -2.02 -10.54
CA ARG A 27 -0.01 -2.85 -10.56
C ARG A 27 0.34 -4.30 -10.28
N TYR A 28 -0.50 -4.97 -9.52
CA TYR A 28 -0.35 -6.36 -9.10
C TYR A 28 -1.67 -7.09 -9.22
N ASP A 29 -1.62 -8.36 -9.61
CA ASP A 29 -2.81 -9.21 -9.60
C ASP A 29 -3.09 -9.74 -8.18
N ALA A 30 -2.02 -10.16 -7.47
CA ALA A 30 -2.10 -10.73 -6.13
C ALA A 30 -1.89 -9.70 -5.03
N ARG A 31 -2.71 -9.78 -3.97
CA ARG A 31 -2.65 -8.90 -2.79
C ARG A 31 -1.31 -8.99 -2.07
N ASP A 32 -0.84 -10.21 -1.82
CA ASP A 32 0.32 -10.44 -0.94
C ASP A 32 1.63 -9.94 -1.59
N ASP A 33 1.78 -10.13 -2.91
CA ASP A 33 2.91 -9.57 -3.68
C ASP A 33 2.92 -8.04 -3.62
N ALA A 34 1.74 -7.43 -3.82
CA ALA A 34 1.58 -5.98 -3.77
C ALA A 34 1.90 -5.43 -2.38
N LEU A 35 1.42 -6.12 -1.34
CA LEU A 35 1.62 -5.77 0.06
C LEU A 35 3.09 -5.86 0.46
N GLN A 36 3.76 -6.96 0.11
CA GLN A 36 5.17 -7.17 0.42
C GLN A 36 6.04 -6.07 -0.19
N LEU A 37 5.81 -5.72 -1.48
CA LEU A 37 6.58 -4.66 -2.11
C LEU A 37 6.24 -3.27 -1.53
N ALA A 38 4.95 -2.97 -1.32
CA ALA A 38 4.53 -1.70 -0.78
C ALA A 38 5.11 -1.46 0.63
N MET A 39 5.16 -2.51 1.45
CA MET A 39 5.76 -2.48 2.79
C MET A 39 7.27 -2.23 2.71
N ALA A 40 7.97 -2.94 1.81
CA ALA A 40 9.40 -2.74 1.60
C ALA A 40 9.72 -1.32 1.10
N ALA A 41 8.90 -0.78 0.20
CA ALA A 41 9.02 0.58 -0.31
C ALA A 41 8.77 1.63 0.79
N ALA A 42 7.72 1.45 1.59
CA ALA A 42 7.38 2.32 2.71
C ALA A 42 8.50 2.36 3.75
N ARG A 43 9.03 1.19 4.14
CA ARG A 43 10.17 1.06 5.05
C ARG A 43 11.42 1.76 4.53
N ARG A 44 11.79 1.52 3.27
CA ARG A 44 12.96 2.15 2.63
C ARG A 44 12.87 3.67 2.60
N ARG A 45 11.64 4.22 2.56
CA ARG A 45 11.39 5.66 2.51
C ARG A 45 11.09 6.27 3.89
N GLY A 46 10.96 5.47 4.94
CA GLY A 46 10.57 5.93 6.28
C GLY A 46 9.16 6.54 6.32
N VAL A 47 8.23 6.00 5.52
CA VAL A 47 6.83 6.47 5.43
C VAL A 47 5.86 5.36 5.81
N GLY A 48 4.59 5.71 6.04
CA GLY A 48 3.54 4.72 6.28
C GLY A 48 3.01 4.09 4.99
N LEU A 49 2.37 2.94 5.13
CA LEU A 49 1.55 2.31 4.10
C LEU A 49 0.07 2.40 4.49
N LEU A 50 -0.75 2.95 3.61
CA LEU A 50 -2.21 2.91 3.71
C LEU A 50 -2.71 1.81 2.78
N VAL A 51 -3.45 0.84 3.29
CA VAL A 51 -4.10 -0.20 2.49
C VAL A 51 -5.58 0.15 2.38
N GLN A 52 -6.03 0.43 1.17
CA GLN A 52 -7.44 0.64 0.86
C GLN A 52 -8.02 -0.65 0.28
N GLU A 53 -8.89 -1.31 1.03
CA GLU A 53 -9.57 -2.54 0.60
C GLU A 53 -10.72 -2.20 -0.37
N ALA A 54 -11.30 -3.23 -1.00
CA ALA A 54 -12.30 -3.05 -2.05
C ALA A 54 -13.63 -2.47 -1.54
N ASP A 55 -13.92 -2.64 -0.25
CA ASP A 55 -15.06 -2.03 0.46
C ASP A 55 -14.83 -0.56 0.81
N GLY A 56 -13.63 -0.03 0.52
CA GLY A 56 -13.23 1.34 0.84
C GLY A 56 -12.66 1.50 2.24
N GLU A 57 -12.50 0.43 3.03
CA GLU A 57 -11.83 0.47 4.32
C GLU A 57 -10.35 0.85 4.11
N ILE A 58 -9.89 1.86 4.84
CA ILE A 58 -8.48 2.28 4.82
C ILE A 58 -7.83 1.88 6.13
N ARG A 59 -6.86 0.98 6.04
CA ARG A 59 -6.05 0.52 7.17
C ARG A 59 -4.63 1.04 7.03
N ARG A 60 -4.11 1.67 8.08
CA ARG A 60 -2.71 2.08 8.11
C ARG A 60 -1.88 0.95 8.68
N LEU A 61 -0.97 0.41 7.86
CA LEU A 61 0.01 -0.56 8.33
C LEU A 61 1.28 0.17 8.75
N THR A 62 1.74 -0.19 9.94
CA THR A 62 3.02 0.26 10.51
C THR A 62 3.96 -0.94 10.71
N GLU A 63 5.26 -0.69 10.84
CA GLU A 63 6.28 -1.75 11.04
C GLU A 63 5.90 -2.74 12.17
N GLN A 64 5.18 -2.28 13.21
CA GLN A 64 4.79 -3.12 14.35
C GLN A 64 3.74 -4.19 14.04
N GLU A 65 2.91 -4.04 13.00
CA GLU A 65 1.87 -5.02 12.64
C GLU A 65 2.39 -6.09 11.66
N SER A 66 3.52 -5.83 11.00
CA SER A 66 4.14 -6.75 10.03
C SER A 66 4.85 -7.97 10.65
N LEU A 67 5.01 -8.01 11.98
CA LEU A 67 5.68 -9.08 12.73
C LEU A 67 4.71 -10.12 13.32
N ALA A 68 3.39 -9.91 13.21
CA ALA A 68 2.37 -10.72 13.87
C ALA A 68 1.52 -11.59 12.91
N ALA A 69 1.82 -11.59 11.61
CA ALA A 69 1.10 -12.36 10.58
C ALA A 69 2.00 -13.43 9.94
#